data_AF-A0A7C0W727-F1
#
_entry.id   AF-A0A7C0W727-F1
#
_cell.length_a   1.000
_cell.length_b   1.000
_cell.length_c   1.000
_cell.angle_alpha   90.00
_cell.angle_beta   90.00
_cell.angle_gamma   90.00
#
_symmetry.space_group_name_H-M   'P 1'
#
loop_
_entity.id
_entity.type
_entity.pdbx_description
1 polymer ?
#
loop_
_entity_poly.entity_id
_entity_poly.type
_entity_poly.pdbx_seq_one_letter_code
_entity_poly.pdbx_strand_id
1 'polypeptide(L)'
;MLTLQAGIGIVVFRTIVGAQDPLGVAGWVGALAAVAVAVVFASVFVNAAIVLSGGDLSHSERIDALKLLAVSSAINAALGLVAVTVMWTRPGTAWAAAVPPVALYLAYRAYVAQREERQRIQGLYEATRALHRSPQLEAAMLAAVTHARSMFDAERAEIRVFPTGPNGDGFLATAGPGDHTQVIHRSDADAGGEVQREVLGSGRSRLLSCESVRHARRWNRRHRMVVPVHGPGEVNGVLLVAEPMGDLRNFMPQDLRILETLASQVTVSLENARLEDSLAQVTRLKDDLQDRTLHDVLTGLANRAFLWDRLTETLETAKTGDKQSAVLVLDIDDFKTVNDTLGHVAGDQLLIGVARRLEACCRPEDTVARLGGDEFAILLDRLSAPGDATAVAARIAESLREPFVVAGQDVTAQASLGVALVEDNLSPEQVIHRADQAMYTAKNRCKGSYQVFEEGIQERWREVAMLRSDLARAIERDELILHYQPIVNMETGDITGVEALVRWDHP
;
A
#
# COMPACT_ATOMS: atom_id res chain seq x y z
N MET A 1 -36.82 -54.18 6.37
CA MET A 1 -36.10 -53.74 7.60
C MET A 1 -37.03 -53.69 8.81
N LEU A 2 -38.05 -52.82 8.81
CA LEU A 2 -38.99 -52.66 9.94
C LEU A 2 -39.70 -53.97 10.36
N THR A 3 -40.11 -54.79 9.39
CA THR A 3 -40.75 -56.10 9.64
C THR A 3 -39.80 -57.12 10.28
N LEU A 4 -38.54 -57.17 9.83
CA LEU A 4 -37.50 -58.05 10.38
C LEU A 4 -37.10 -57.62 11.80
N GLN A 5 -37.00 -56.31 12.04
CA GLN A 5 -36.72 -55.73 13.34
C GLN A 5 -37.83 -56.05 14.36
N ALA A 6 -39.11 -55.88 13.97
CA ALA A 6 -40.24 -56.25 14.81
C ALA A 6 -40.24 -57.75 15.13
N GLY A 7 -39.90 -58.60 14.14
CA GLY A 7 -39.76 -60.05 14.33
C GLY A 7 -38.67 -60.41 15.36
N ILE A 8 -37.48 -59.82 15.24
CA ILE A 8 -36.37 -60.06 16.19
C ILE A 8 -36.75 -59.59 17.60
N GLY A 9 -37.36 -58.42 17.73
CA GLY A 9 -37.83 -57.90 19.01
C GLY A 9 -38.86 -58.84 19.68
N ILE A 10 -39.83 -59.34 18.91
CA ILE A 10 -40.84 -60.28 19.41
C ILE A 10 -40.21 -61.60 19.87
N VAL A 11 -39.24 -62.13 19.10
CA VAL A 11 -38.52 -63.36 19.48
C VAL A 11 -37.76 -63.15 20.78
N VAL A 12 -36.97 -62.08 20.90
CA VAL A 12 -36.20 -61.75 22.11
C VAL A 12 -37.12 -61.59 23.32
N PHE A 13 -38.22 -60.85 23.17
CA PHE A 13 -39.21 -60.66 24.23
C PHE A 13 -39.78 -62.01 24.69
N ARG A 14 -40.23 -62.84 23.76
CA ARG A 14 -40.85 -64.13 24.06
C ARG A 14 -39.86 -65.11 24.70
N THR A 15 -38.59 -65.08 24.29
CA THR A 15 -37.55 -65.93 24.90
C THR A 15 -37.23 -65.55 26.34
N ILE A 16 -37.31 -64.26 26.69
CA ILE A 16 -36.96 -63.77 28.03
C ILE A 16 -38.15 -63.89 28.99
N VAL A 17 -39.37 -63.57 28.51
CA VAL A 17 -40.59 -63.59 29.34
C VAL A 17 -41.13 -65.02 29.52
N GLY A 18 -40.97 -65.89 28.51
CA GLY A 18 -41.44 -67.26 28.57
C GLY A 18 -42.95 -67.35 28.86
N ALA A 19 -43.31 -68.06 29.95
CA ALA A 19 -44.69 -68.21 30.43
C ALA A 19 -45.00 -67.33 31.67
N GLN A 20 -44.11 -66.41 32.03
CA GLN A 20 -44.27 -65.54 33.19
C GLN A 20 -45.17 -64.33 32.86
N ASP A 21 -45.62 -63.62 33.90
CA ASP A 21 -46.46 -62.42 33.73
C ASP A 21 -45.74 -61.35 32.87
N PRO A 22 -46.29 -61.00 31.69
CA PRO A 22 -45.71 -59.99 30.79
C PRO A 22 -45.56 -58.60 31.41
N LEU A 23 -46.25 -58.31 32.51
CA LEU A 23 -46.16 -57.04 33.23
C LEU A 23 -45.29 -57.11 34.50
N GLY A 24 -44.81 -58.30 34.88
CA GLY A 24 -43.88 -58.51 35.99
C GLY A 24 -42.44 -58.15 35.62
N VAL A 25 -41.51 -58.19 36.58
CA VAL A 25 -40.10 -57.76 36.40
C VAL A 25 -39.42 -58.43 35.18
N ALA A 26 -39.73 -59.71 34.92
CA ALA A 26 -39.24 -60.43 33.73
C ALA A 26 -39.78 -59.84 32.41
N GLY A 27 -41.03 -59.40 32.39
CA GLY A 27 -41.66 -58.65 31.29
C GLY A 27 -40.94 -57.33 30.99
N TRP A 28 -40.62 -56.57 32.03
CA TRP A 28 -39.86 -55.31 31.91
C TRP A 28 -38.46 -55.53 31.34
N VAL A 29 -37.73 -56.53 31.85
CA VAL A 29 -36.40 -56.90 31.35
C VAL A 29 -36.47 -57.40 29.91
N GLY A 30 -37.47 -58.22 29.59
CA GLY A 30 -37.69 -58.73 28.24
C GLY A 30 -38.01 -57.62 27.23
N ALA A 31 -38.86 -56.65 27.60
CA ALA A 31 -39.22 -55.53 26.73
C ALA A 31 -38.00 -54.63 26.46
N LEU A 32 -37.23 -54.32 27.49
CA LEU A 32 -36.05 -53.47 27.36
C LEU A 32 -34.97 -54.14 26.50
N ALA A 33 -34.72 -55.44 26.71
CA ALA A 33 -33.80 -56.22 25.89
C ALA A 33 -34.27 -56.33 24.42
N ALA A 34 -35.56 -56.56 24.19
CA ALA A 34 -36.13 -56.64 22.85
C ALA A 34 -35.97 -55.32 22.07
N VAL A 35 -36.27 -54.18 22.69
CA VAL A 35 -36.12 -52.88 22.03
C VAL A 35 -34.64 -52.53 21.82
N ALA A 36 -33.76 -52.82 22.78
CA ALA A 36 -32.33 -52.58 22.63
C ALA A 36 -31.74 -53.37 21.44
N VAL A 37 -32.02 -54.67 21.35
CA VAL A 37 -31.56 -55.52 20.24
C VAL A 37 -32.11 -55.04 18.90
N ALA A 38 -33.39 -54.70 18.86
CA ALA A 38 -34.05 -54.19 17.65
C ALA A 38 -33.39 -52.88 17.15
N VAL A 39 -33.05 -51.96 18.04
CA VAL A 39 -32.42 -50.67 17.68
C VAL A 39 -30.97 -50.85 17.26
N VAL A 40 -30.19 -51.68 17.95
CA VAL A 40 -28.80 -52.00 17.54
C VAL A 40 -28.80 -52.61 16.14
N PHE A 41 -29.69 -53.58 15.88
CA PHE A 41 -29.80 -54.22 14.58
C PHE A 41 -30.18 -53.22 13.47
N ALA A 42 -31.18 -52.37 13.72
CA ALA A 42 -31.57 -51.34 12.77
C ALA A 42 -30.41 -50.41 12.42
N SER A 43 -29.62 -50.06 13.43
CA SER A 43 -28.52 -49.12 13.30
C SER A 43 -27.31 -49.69 12.57
N VAL A 44 -26.96 -50.95 12.82
CA VAL A 44 -25.94 -51.68 12.06
C VAL A 44 -26.32 -51.75 10.59
N PHE A 45 -27.60 -51.97 10.30
CA PHE A 45 -28.11 -52.05 8.92
C PHE A 45 -28.03 -50.70 8.20
N VAL A 46 -28.42 -49.59 8.86
CA VAL A 46 -28.27 -48.23 8.31
C VAL A 46 -26.79 -47.92 8.05
N ASN A 47 -25.91 -48.24 8.99
CA ASN A 47 -24.48 -48.00 8.81
C ASN A 47 -23.89 -48.83 7.67
N ALA A 48 -24.28 -50.11 7.55
CA ALA A 48 -23.89 -50.95 6.42
C ALA A 48 -24.39 -50.38 5.08
N ALA A 49 -25.61 -49.84 5.03
CA ALA A 49 -26.14 -49.19 3.85
C ALA A 49 -25.37 -47.92 3.47
N ILE A 50 -24.96 -47.10 4.46
CA ILE A 50 -24.14 -45.90 4.24
C ILE A 50 -22.76 -46.28 3.66
N VAL A 51 -22.11 -47.28 4.23
CA VAL A 51 -20.80 -47.77 3.74
C VAL A 51 -20.92 -48.35 2.32
N LEU A 52 -21.97 -49.13 2.05
CA LEU A 52 -22.23 -49.66 0.70
C LEU A 52 -22.60 -48.57 -0.32
N SER A 53 -23.09 -47.42 0.12
CA SER A 53 -23.36 -46.25 -0.73
C SER A 53 -22.13 -45.38 -1.03
N GLY A 54 -20.94 -45.81 -0.63
CA GLY A 54 -19.66 -45.15 -0.95
C GLY A 54 -19.19 -44.09 0.06
N GLY A 55 -19.72 -44.10 1.29
CA GLY A 55 -19.28 -43.18 2.33
C GLY A 55 -17.96 -43.59 2.98
N ASP A 56 -16.89 -42.82 2.75
CA ASP A 56 -15.60 -42.96 3.44
C ASP A 56 -15.63 -42.23 4.79
N LEU A 57 -16.11 -42.89 5.84
CA LEU A 57 -16.08 -42.36 7.21
C LEU A 57 -14.74 -42.66 7.87
N SER A 58 -14.07 -41.63 8.41
CA SER A 58 -12.82 -41.76 9.17
C SER A 58 -13.01 -42.57 10.46
N HIS A 59 -11.92 -43.13 10.99
CA HIS A 59 -11.98 -43.99 12.18
C HIS A 59 -12.55 -43.28 13.42
N SER A 60 -12.28 -41.98 13.58
CA SER A 60 -12.84 -41.16 14.67
C SER A 60 -14.35 -40.95 14.51
N GLU A 61 -14.81 -40.67 13.29
CA GLU A 61 -16.24 -40.46 13.00
C GLU A 61 -17.05 -41.73 13.23
N ARG A 62 -16.47 -42.92 12.97
CA ARG A 62 -17.11 -44.21 13.29
C ARG A 62 -17.30 -44.41 14.78
N ILE A 63 -16.33 -44.01 15.61
CA ILE A 63 -16.42 -44.13 17.07
C ILE A 63 -17.49 -43.19 17.62
N ASP A 64 -17.52 -41.95 17.15
CA ASP A 64 -18.51 -40.96 17.63
C ASP A 64 -19.92 -41.29 17.14
N ALA A 65 -20.06 -41.81 15.92
CA ALA A 65 -21.32 -42.38 15.45
C ALA A 65 -21.78 -43.53 16.36
N LEU A 66 -20.89 -44.45 16.75
CA LEU A 66 -21.21 -45.57 17.63
C LEU A 66 -21.64 -45.12 19.03
N LYS A 67 -21.01 -44.09 19.61
CA LYS A 67 -21.42 -43.51 20.90
C LYS A 67 -22.80 -42.87 20.81
N LEU A 68 -23.04 -42.07 19.78
CA LEU A 68 -24.34 -41.42 19.54
C LEU A 68 -25.45 -42.47 19.38
N LEU A 69 -25.12 -43.57 18.69
CA LEU A 69 -26.00 -44.71 18.48
C LEU A 69 -26.39 -45.42 19.78
N ALA A 70 -25.42 -45.65 20.67
CA ALA A 70 -25.67 -46.29 21.97
C ALA A 70 -26.59 -45.45 22.86
N VAL A 71 -26.36 -44.12 22.91
CA VAL A 71 -27.19 -43.19 23.66
C VAL A 71 -28.61 -43.11 23.09
N SER A 72 -28.73 -42.98 21.75
CA SER A 72 -30.05 -42.96 21.09
C SER A 72 -30.82 -44.27 21.31
N SER A 73 -30.13 -45.41 21.29
CA SER A 73 -30.73 -46.71 21.56
C SER A 73 -31.29 -46.83 22.97
N ALA A 74 -30.57 -46.32 23.98
CA ALA A 74 -31.06 -46.33 25.37
C ALA A 74 -32.31 -45.47 25.55
N ILE A 75 -32.33 -44.28 24.94
CA ILE A 75 -33.49 -43.37 24.98
C ILE A 75 -34.71 -43.99 24.29
N ASN A 76 -34.51 -44.57 23.10
CA ASN A 76 -35.58 -45.23 22.35
C ASN A 76 -36.13 -46.47 23.08
N ALA A 77 -35.26 -47.24 23.76
CA ALA A 77 -35.68 -48.35 24.61
C ALA A 77 -36.55 -47.89 25.78
N ALA A 78 -36.17 -46.80 26.46
CA ALA A 78 -36.95 -46.21 27.53
C ALA A 78 -38.32 -45.66 27.03
N LEU A 79 -38.34 -44.95 25.90
CA LEU A 79 -39.59 -44.44 25.30
C LEU A 79 -40.50 -45.57 24.83
N GLY A 80 -39.95 -46.63 24.23
CA GLY A 80 -40.71 -47.80 23.81
C GLY A 80 -41.36 -48.52 25.00
N LEU A 81 -40.64 -48.62 26.12
CA LEU A 81 -41.14 -49.19 27.37
C LEU A 81 -42.31 -48.36 27.95
N VAL A 82 -42.17 -47.03 27.94
CA VAL A 82 -43.26 -46.10 28.34
C VAL A 82 -44.47 -46.24 27.41
N ALA A 83 -44.27 -46.35 26.10
CA ALA A 83 -45.36 -46.53 25.16
C ALA A 83 -46.11 -47.85 25.37
N VAL A 84 -45.39 -48.97 25.53
CA VAL A 84 -45.98 -50.30 25.75
C VAL A 84 -46.76 -50.33 27.07
N THR A 85 -46.20 -49.75 28.14
CA THR A 85 -46.84 -49.72 29.47
C THR A 85 -48.10 -48.84 29.49
N VAL A 86 -48.08 -47.69 28.82
CA VAL A 86 -49.26 -46.84 28.66
C VAL A 86 -50.34 -47.54 27.83
N MET A 87 -49.98 -48.19 26.72
CA MET A 87 -50.93 -48.94 25.88
C MET A 87 -51.59 -50.09 26.63
N TRP A 88 -50.84 -50.80 27.48
CA TRP A 88 -51.36 -51.96 28.21
C TRP A 88 -52.19 -51.59 29.44
N THR A 89 -51.88 -50.48 30.12
CA THR A 89 -52.60 -50.04 31.33
C THR A 89 -53.84 -49.19 31.01
N ARG A 90 -53.73 -48.25 30.06
CA ARG A 90 -54.84 -47.36 29.64
C ARG A 90 -54.68 -46.94 28.17
N PRO A 91 -55.29 -47.67 27.21
CA PRO A 91 -55.12 -47.39 25.78
C PRO A 91 -55.62 -45.99 25.38
N GLY A 92 -56.61 -45.43 26.09
CA GLY A 92 -57.09 -44.07 25.86
C GLY A 92 -56.05 -42.96 26.10
N THR A 93 -54.97 -43.24 26.82
CA THR A 93 -53.86 -42.29 27.08
C THR A 93 -52.65 -42.49 26.17
N ALA A 94 -52.72 -43.40 25.19
CA ALA A 94 -51.61 -43.69 24.28
C ALA A 94 -51.13 -42.47 23.49
N TRP A 95 -52.00 -41.47 23.24
CA TRP A 95 -51.61 -40.23 22.57
C TRP A 95 -50.55 -39.42 23.34
N ALA A 96 -50.49 -39.53 24.67
CA ALA A 96 -49.51 -38.83 25.49
C ALA A 96 -48.08 -39.35 25.26
N ALA A 97 -47.92 -40.63 24.91
CA ALA A 97 -46.62 -41.22 24.57
C ALA A 97 -46.07 -40.71 23.23
N ALA A 98 -46.92 -40.17 22.35
CA ALA A 98 -46.51 -39.60 21.07
C ALA A 98 -46.00 -38.14 21.19
N VAL A 99 -46.28 -37.44 22.31
CA VAL A 99 -45.91 -36.03 22.49
C VAL A 99 -44.39 -35.82 22.53
N PRO A 100 -43.59 -36.56 23.33
CA PRO A 100 -42.14 -36.36 23.38
C PRO A 100 -41.41 -36.55 22.03
N PRO A 101 -41.66 -37.60 21.22
CA PRO A 101 -40.96 -37.75 19.94
C PRO A 101 -41.35 -36.69 18.93
N VAL A 102 -42.62 -36.23 18.92
CA VAL A 102 -43.05 -35.13 18.03
C VAL A 102 -42.39 -33.81 18.45
N ALA A 103 -42.35 -33.52 19.75
CA ALA A 103 -41.68 -32.33 20.27
C ALA A 103 -40.17 -32.34 19.96
N LEU A 104 -39.51 -33.49 20.15
CA LEU A 104 -38.10 -33.66 19.82
C LEU A 104 -37.84 -33.51 18.32
N TYR A 105 -38.72 -34.04 17.46
CA TYR A 105 -38.61 -33.86 16.02
C TYR A 105 -38.75 -32.40 15.59
N LEU A 106 -39.74 -31.68 16.15
CA LEU A 106 -39.91 -30.24 15.88
C LEU A 106 -38.73 -29.41 16.38
N ALA A 107 -38.22 -29.71 17.58
CA ALA A 107 -37.03 -29.06 18.14
C ALA A 107 -35.78 -29.33 17.29
N TYR A 108 -35.59 -30.58 16.85
CA TYR A 108 -34.50 -30.96 15.97
C TYR A 108 -34.61 -30.27 14.60
N ARG A 109 -35.81 -30.23 14.00
CA ARG A 109 -36.03 -29.49 12.73
C ARG A 109 -35.75 -28.00 12.89
N ALA A 110 -36.19 -27.38 13.98
CA ALA A 110 -35.92 -25.98 14.27
C ALA A 110 -34.41 -25.74 14.44
N TYR A 111 -33.72 -26.62 15.17
CA TYR A 111 -32.27 -26.57 15.35
C TYR A 111 -31.50 -26.70 14.02
N VAL A 112 -31.89 -27.66 13.17
CA VAL A 112 -31.27 -27.85 11.85
C VAL A 112 -31.50 -26.63 10.95
N ALA A 113 -32.74 -26.12 10.88
CA ALA A 113 -33.05 -24.91 10.12
C ALA A 113 -32.24 -23.70 10.60
N GLN A 114 -32.09 -23.54 11.92
CA GLN A 114 -31.29 -22.47 12.52
C GLN A 114 -29.79 -22.63 12.22
N ARG A 115 -29.29 -23.87 12.17
CA ARG A 115 -27.89 -24.16 11.87
C ARG A 115 -27.54 -23.85 10.40
N GLU A 116 -28.42 -24.22 9.48
CA GLU A 116 -28.26 -23.92 8.05
C GLU A 116 -28.24 -22.41 7.78
N GLU A 117 -29.07 -21.63 8.48
CA GLU A 117 -29.10 -20.17 8.36
C GLU A 117 -27.81 -19.52 8.88
N ARG A 118 -27.30 -19.95 10.03
CA ARG A 118 -26.01 -19.46 10.58
C ARG A 118 -24.83 -19.76 9.66
N GLN A 119 -24.76 -20.98 9.11
CA GLN A 119 -23.69 -21.37 8.18
C GLN A 119 -23.73 -20.54 6.89
N ARG A 120 -24.93 -20.20 6.40
CA ARG A 120 -25.11 -19.35 5.21
C ARG A 120 -24.58 -17.93 5.42
N ILE A 121 -24.90 -17.31 6.56
CA ILE A 121 -24.45 -15.95 6.90
C ILE A 121 -22.92 -15.91 7.06
N GLN A 122 -22.35 -16.89 7.76
CA GLN A 122 -20.90 -16.93 7.99
C GLN A 122 -20.11 -17.18 6.71
N GLY A 123 -20.63 -18.04 5.82
CA GLY A 123 -20.05 -18.26 4.49
C GLY A 123 -20.03 -16.97 3.64
N LEU A 124 -21.10 -16.17 3.66
CA LEU A 124 -21.14 -14.86 2.99
C LEU A 124 -20.17 -13.84 3.62
N TYR A 125 -20.01 -13.84 4.95
CA TYR A 125 -19.10 -12.93 5.64
C TYR A 125 -17.63 -13.24 5.37
N GLU A 126 -17.24 -14.51 5.41
CA GLU A 126 -15.88 -14.97 5.07
C GLU A 126 -15.55 -14.72 3.59
N ALA A 127 -16.54 -14.89 2.70
CA ALA A 127 -16.42 -14.54 1.28
C ALA A 127 -16.12 -13.04 1.07
N THR A 128 -16.89 -12.17 1.75
CA THR A 128 -16.70 -10.72 1.70
C THR A 128 -15.30 -10.32 2.17
N ARG A 129 -14.82 -10.97 3.23
CA ARG A 129 -13.54 -10.64 3.86
C ARG A 129 -12.33 -11.09 3.06
N ALA A 130 -12.43 -12.21 2.33
CA ALA A 130 -11.38 -12.67 1.44
C ALA A 130 -11.21 -11.72 0.23
N LEU A 131 -12.32 -11.18 -0.28
CA LEU A 131 -12.32 -10.22 -1.40
C LEU A 131 -11.76 -8.85 -1.01
N HIS A 132 -12.00 -8.37 0.22
CA HIS A 132 -11.54 -7.04 0.69
C HIS A 132 -10.07 -6.98 1.14
N ARG A 133 -9.36 -8.11 1.24
CA ARG A 133 -7.96 -8.14 1.73
C ARG A 133 -6.92 -8.12 0.62
N SER A 134 -7.33 -8.13 -0.65
CA SER A 134 -6.43 -8.25 -1.79
C SER A 134 -6.39 -6.92 -2.54
N PRO A 135 -5.36 -6.06 -2.33
CA PRO A 135 -5.28 -4.70 -2.90
C PRO A 135 -4.99 -4.69 -4.41
N GLN A 136 -5.06 -5.84 -5.09
CA GLN A 136 -4.76 -6.00 -6.50
C GLN A 136 -5.94 -6.67 -7.19
N LEU A 137 -6.38 -6.11 -8.32
CA LEU A 137 -7.50 -6.59 -9.14
C LEU A 137 -7.38 -8.08 -9.45
N GLU A 138 -6.16 -8.53 -9.78
CA GLU A 138 -5.83 -9.92 -10.10
C GLU A 138 -6.13 -10.89 -8.96
N ALA A 139 -5.70 -10.55 -7.74
CA ALA A 139 -5.92 -11.37 -6.56
C ALA A 139 -7.41 -11.39 -6.15
N ALA A 140 -8.13 -10.27 -6.34
CA ALA A 140 -9.57 -10.21 -6.12
C ALA A 140 -10.35 -11.11 -7.10
N MET A 141 -9.99 -11.11 -8.39
CA MET A 141 -10.58 -12.01 -9.40
C MET A 141 -10.33 -13.49 -9.06
N LEU A 142 -9.11 -13.82 -8.64
CA LEU A 142 -8.75 -15.18 -8.29
C LEU A 142 -9.51 -15.70 -7.06
N ALA A 143 -9.63 -14.85 -6.03
CA ALA A 143 -10.41 -15.16 -4.84
C ALA A 143 -11.90 -15.37 -5.19
N ALA A 144 -12.46 -14.54 -6.08
CA ALA A 144 -13.85 -14.66 -6.52
C ALA A 144 -14.14 -16.01 -7.20
N VAL A 145 -13.27 -16.44 -8.12
CA VAL A 145 -13.45 -17.69 -8.87
C VAL A 145 -13.25 -18.92 -7.97
N THR A 146 -12.23 -18.88 -7.11
CA THR A 146 -11.98 -19.95 -6.13
C THR A 146 -13.16 -20.10 -5.17
N HIS A 147 -13.72 -18.97 -4.73
CA HIS A 147 -14.88 -18.95 -3.87
C HIS A 147 -16.13 -19.50 -4.56
N ALA A 148 -16.43 -19.04 -5.78
CA ALA A 148 -17.56 -19.55 -6.56
C ALA A 148 -17.44 -21.07 -6.81
N ARG A 149 -16.23 -21.57 -7.10
CA ARG A 149 -15.99 -23.02 -7.25
C ARG A 149 -16.34 -23.79 -5.97
N SER A 150 -15.85 -23.33 -4.83
CA SER A 150 -16.06 -23.97 -3.53
C SER A 150 -17.53 -23.91 -3.09
N MET A 151 -18.19 -22.76 -3.23
CA MET A 151 -19.56 -22.55 -2.79
C MET A 151 -20.57 -23.42 -3.52
N PHE A 152 -20.34 -23.69 -4.81
CA PHE A 152 -21.21 -24.50 -5.65
C PHE A 152 -20.74 -25.95 -5.84
N ASP A 153 -19.68 -26.35 -5.14
CA ASP A 153 -19.06 -27.67 -5.25
C ASP A 153 -18.85 -28.07 -6.73
N ALA A 154 -18.22 -27.17 -7.47
CA ALA A 154 -18.09 -27.24 -8.92
C ALA A 154 -16.68 -27.70 -9.33
N GLU A 155 -16.55 -28.46 -10.41
CA GLU A 155 -15.27 -28.83 -11.02
C GLU A 155 -14.54 -27.59 -11.55
N ARG A 156 -15.29 -26.60 -12.07
CA ARG A 156 -14.71 -25.41 -12.68
C ARG A 156 -15.51 -24.14 -12.42
N ALA A 157 -14.79 -23.05 -12.15
CA ALA A 157 -15.30 -21.69 -12.19
C ALA A 157 -14.39 -20.78 -13.04
N GLU A 158 -14.96 -19.73 -13.61
CA GLU A 158 -14.29 -18.79 -14.51
C GLU A 158 -14.91 -17.40 -14.36
N ILE A 159 -14.09 -16.35 -14.25
CA ILE A 159 -14.52 -14.96 -14.40
C ILE A 159 -13.77 -14.30 -15.55
N ARG A 160 -14.50 -13.59 -16.40
CA ARG A 160 -13.95 -12.83 -17.50
C ARG A 160 -14.37 -11.38 -17.39
N VAL A 161 -13.41 -10.47 -17.46
CA VAL A 161 -13.63 -9.03 -17.51
C VAL A 161 -13.13 -8.52 -18.86
N PHE A 162 -14.00 -7.85 -19.60
CA PHE A 162 -13.72 -7.32 -20.92
C PHE A 162 -13.10 -5.92 -20.82
N PRO A 163 -12.25 -5.55 -21.78
CA PRO A 163 -11.62 -4.24 -21.79
C PRO A 163 -12.65 -3.12 -21.98
N THR A 164 -12.55 -2.07 -21.16
CA THR A 164 -13.35 -0.85 -21.30
C THR A 164 -12.61 0.12 -22.22
N GLY A 165 -12.72 -0.09 -23.54
CA GLY A 165 -12.14 0.79 -24.57
C GLY A 165 -11.10 0.12 -25.49
N PRO A 166 -10.67 0.81 -26.57
CA PRO A 166 -9.87 0.23 -27.66
C PRO A 166 -8.43 -0.18 -27.28
N ASN A 167 -7.91 0.32 -26.15
CA ASN A 167 -6.57 -0.02 -25.61
C ASN A 167 -6.65 -0.73 -24.24
N GLY A 168 -7.84 -1.20 -23.82
CA GLY A 168 -7.98 -1.90 -22.54
C GLY A 168 -7.45 -3.33 -22.62
N ASP A 169 -6.91 -3.82 -21.51
CA ASP A 169 -6.60 -5.24 -21.33
C ASP A 169 -7.85 -5.99 -20.83
N GLY A 170 -8.19 -7.11 -21.47
CA GLY A 170 -9.20 -8.06 -20.98
C GLY A 170 -8.57 -9.07 -20.02
N PHE A 171 -9.25 -9.39 -18.92
CA PHE A 171 -8.75 -10.30 -17.90
C PHE A 171 -9.60 -11.57 -17.82
N LEU A 172 -8.94 -12.73 -17.66
CA LEU A 172 -9.59 -14.02 -17.48
C LEU A 172 -8.96 -14.74 -16.28
N ALA A 173 -9.74 -15.05 -15.25
CA ALA A 173 -9.30 -15.91 -14.15
C ALA A 173 -10.12 -17.21 -14.12
N THR A 174 -9.44 -18.33 -13.89
CA THR A 174 -10.07 -19.66 -13.88
C THR A 174 -9.61 -20.49 -12.68
N ALA A 175 -10.50 -21.32 -12.14
CA ALA A 175 -10.19 -22.33 -11.13
C ALA A 175 -10.75 -23.68 -11.57
N GLY A 176 -9.89 -24.71 -11.66
CA GLY A 176 -10.22 -26.06 -12.15
C GLY A 176 -9.61 -27.20 -11.31
N PRO A 177 -9.83 -28.47 -11.67
CA PRO A 177 -9.40 -29.63 -10.87
C PRO A 177 -7.86 -29.68 -10.71
N GLY A 178 -7.38 -30.03 -9.52
CA GLY A 178 -5.95 -30.24 -9.21
C GLY A 178 -5.23 -29.09 -8.49
N ASP A 179 -5.95 -28.12 -7.91
CA ASP A 179 -5.37 -26.93 -7.24
C ASP A 179 -4.47 -26.04 -8.14
N HIS A 180 -4.43 -26.36 -9.43
CA HIS A 180 -3.80 -25.59 -10.48
C HIS A 180 -4.66 -24.36 -10.77
N THR A 181 -4.50 -23.36 -9.91
CA THR A 181 -5.03 -22.02 -10.12
C THR A 181 -4.12 -21.36 -11.15
N GLN A 182 -4.44 -21.47 -12.44
CA GLN A 182 -3.58 -20.98 -13.52
C GLN A 182 -4.20 -19.85 -14.36
N VAL A 183 -3.39 -18.77 -14.38
CA VAL A 183 -3.12 -17.76 -15.40
C VAL A 183 -4.25 -16.81 -15.83
N ILE A 184 -4.02 -15.57 -15.42
CA ILE A 184 -4.57 -14.36 -16.04
C ILE A 184 -3.93 -14.21 -17.42
N HIS A 185 -4.72 -14.49 -18.47
CA HIS A 185 -4.34 -14.11 -19.82
C HIS A 185 -4.98 -12.76 -20.15
N ARG A 186 -4.19 -11.86 -20.76
CA ARG A 186 -4.74 -10.79 -21.60
C ARG A 186 -5.53 -11.47 -22.70
N SER A 187 -6.86 -11.47 -22.59
CA SER A 187 -7.75 -12.15 -23.52
C SER A 187 -8.11 -11.23 -24.66
N ASP A 188 -8.01 -11.74 -25.90
CA ASP A 188 -8.63 -11.09 -27.06
C ASP A 188 -10.14 -10.93 -26.80
N ALA A 189 -10.69 -9.78 -27.19
CA ALA A 189 -12.10 -9.43 -27.01
C ALA A 189 -13.07 -10.45 -27.68
N ASP A 190 -12.59 -11.21 -28.67
CA ASP A 190 -13.38 -12.16 -29.47
C ASP A 190 -13.43 -13.60 -28.93
N ALA A 191 -12.70 -13.94 -27.86
CA ALA A 191 -12.59 -15.32 -27.37
C ALA A 191 -13.83 -15.82 -26.58
N GLY A 192 -14.94 -15.09 -26.58
CA GLY A 192 -16.18 -15.41 -25.85
C GLY A 192 -17.03 -16.48 -26.52
N GLY A 193 -17.42 -17.51 -25.77
CA GLY A 193 -18.41 -18.49 -26.23
C GLY A 193 -19.77 -17.84 -26.52
N GLU A 194 -20.60 -18.45 -27.36
CA GLU A 194 -21.92 -17.91 -27.79
C GLU A 194 -22.81 -17.50 -26.61
N VAL A 195 -22.81 -18.30 -25.55
CA VAL A 195 -23.56 -18.05 -24.30
C VAL A 195 -23.04 -16.80 -23.55
N GLN A 196 -21.73 -16.58 -23.53
CA GLN A 196 -21.14 -15.41 -22.85
C GLN A 196 -21.53 -14.12 -23.59
N ARG A 197 -21.52 -14.15 -24.94
CA ARG A 197 -21.99 -13.03 -25.77
C ARG A 197 -23.48 -12.75 -25.61
N GLU A 198 -24.31 -13.78 -25.46
CA GLU A 198 -25.75 -13.60 -25.19
C GLU A 198 -25.99 -12.96 -23.80
N VAL A 199 -25.26 -13.40 -22.77
CA VAL A 199 -25.37 -12.83 -21.41
C VAL A 199 -24.85 -11.38 -21.35
N LEU A 200 -23.76 -11.07 -22.07
CA LEU A 200 -23.25 -9.70 -22.21
C LEU A 200 -24.26 -8.78 -22.92
N GLY A 201 -24.85 -9.24 -24.03
CA GLY A 201 -25.81 -8.45 -24.81
C GLY A 201 -27.19 -8.30 -24.14
N SER A 202 -27.60 -9.27 -23.33
CA SER A 202 -28.91 -9.25 -22.67
C SER A 202 -28.88 -8.75 -21.21
N GLY A 203 -27.72 -8.80 -20.55
CA GLY A 203 -27.56 -8.51 -19.13
C GLY A 203 -28.32 -9.47 -18.20
N ARG A 204 -28.71 -10.65 -18.68
CA ARG A 204 -29.53 -11.60 -17.92
C ARG A 204 -28.78 -12.90 -17.64
N SER A 205 -28.88 -13.37 -16.40
CA SER A 205 -28.34 -14.65 -15.96
C SER A 205 -29.00 -15.82 -16.68
N ARG A 206 -28.20 -16.86 -16.97
CA ARG A 206 -28.67 -18.07 -17.64
C ARG A 206 -28.26 -19.32 -16.86
N LEU A 207 -29.26 -20.16 -16.60
CA LEU A 207 -29.07 -21.54 -16.21
C LEU A 207 -29.17 -22.41 -17.46
N LEU A 208 -28.09 -23.09 -17.83
CA LEU A 208 -28.08 -24.01 -18.95
C LEU A 208 -28.29 -25.43 -18.44
N SER A 209 -29.52 -25.93 -18.62
CA SER A 209 -29.85 -27.35 -18.51
C SER A 209 -29.87 -28.00 -19.90
N CYS A 210 -29.75 -29.32 -19.94
CA CYS A 210 -29.52 -30.14 -21.14
C CYS A 210 -30.56 -30.03 -22.28
N GLU A 211 -31.66 -29.28 -22.13
CA GLU A 211 -32.80 -29.33 -23.05
C GLU A 211 -32.82 -28.26 -24.16
N SER A 212 -32.01 -27.19 -24.08
CA SER A 212 -32.21 -26.01 -24.93
C SER A 212 -31.15 -25.75 -26.02
N VAL A 213 -30.14 -26.61 -26.20
CA VAL A 213 -29.07 -26.39 -27.20
C VAL A 213 -29.19 -27.33 -28.40
N ARG A 214 -29.80 -26.87 -29.50
CA ARG A 214 -29.96 -27.62 -30.77
C ARG A 214 -28.65 -27.97 -31.52
N HIS A 215 -27.47 -27.66 -30.98
CA HIS A 215 -26.17 -27.95 -31.62
C HIS A 215 -25.18 -28.79 -30.79
N ALA A 216 -25.62 -29.41 -29.69
CA ALA A 216 -24.73 -30.22 -28.84
C ALA A 216 -24.51 -31.65 -29.39
N ARG A 217 -23.72 -31.80 -30.46
CA ARG A 217 -23.18 -33.13 -30.88
C ARG A 217 -21.68 -33.31 -30.64
N ARG A 218 -21.00 -32.34 -30.02
CA ARG A 218 -19.56 -32.44 -29.67
C ARG A 218 -19.20 -32.17 -28.21
N TRP A 219 -20.14 -31.73 -27.39
CA TRP A 219 -19.87 -31.29 -26.03
C TRP A 219 -20.53 -32.25 -25.06
N ASN A 220 -19.70 -32.95 -24.29
CA ASN A 220 -20.09 -33.90 -23.28
C ASN A 220 -21.03 -33.24 -22.24
N ARG A 221 -22.01 -33.98 -21.76
CA ARG A 221 -23.13 -33.56 -20.88
C ARG A 221 -22.67 -32.74 -19.66
N ARG A 222 -22.84 -31.40 -19.63
CA ARG A 222 -22.37 -30.59 -18.48
C ARG A 222 -23.27 -29.38 -18.19
N HIS A 223 -23.82 -29.32 -16.97
CA HIS A 223 -24.65 -28.21 -16.45
C HIS A 223 -23.80 -26.96 -16.17
N ARG A 224 -24.31 -25.76 -16.50
CA ARG A 224 -23.57 -24.50 -16.34
C ARG A 224 -24.48 -23.36 -15.87
N MET A 225 -23.95 -22.51 -14.99
CA MET A 225 -24.55 -21.24 -14.59
C MET A 225 -23.67 -20.10 -15.10
N VAL A 226 -24.29 -19.10 -15.70
CA VAL A 226 -23.61 -17.93 -16.26
C VAL A 226 -24.33 -16.68 -15.81
N VAL A 227 -23.58 -15.76 -15.18
CA VAL A 227 -24.11 -14.53 -14.59
C VAL A 227 -23.28 -13.33 -15.06
N PRO A 228 -23.91 -12.21 -15.42
CA PRO A 228 -23.19 -10.98 -15.77
C PRO A 228 -22.49 -10.36 -14.57
N VAL A 229 -21.26 -9.89 -14.78
CA VAL A 229 -20.52 -9.03 -13.85
C VAL A 229 -20.63 -7.62 -14.42
N HIS A 230 -21.17 -6.70 -13.62
CA HIS A 230 -21.41 -5.35 -14.07
C HIS A 230 -20.15 -4.50 -13.85
N GLY A 231 -20.00 -3.45 -14.65
CA GLY A 231 -19.13 -2.32 -14.33
C GLY A 231 -19.96 -1.05 -14.23
N PRO A 232 -19.34 0.13 -14.12
CA PRO A 232 -20.06 1.40 -14.08
C PRO A 232 -20.80 1.65 -15.40
N GLY A 233 -22.11 1.36 -15.40
CA GLY A 233 -23.05 1.66 -16.49
C GLY A 233 -23.25 0.57 -17.55
N GLU A 234 -22.39 -0.46 -17.62
CA GLU A 234 -22.48 -1.53 -18.63
C GLU A 234 -22.02 -2.90 -18.08
N VAL A 235 -22.38 -3.99 -18.77
CA VAL A 235 -21.93 -5.34 -18.40
C VAL A 235 -20.50 -5.54 -18.88
N ASN A 236 -19.54 -5.41 -17.95
CA ASN A 236 -18.11 -5.48 -18.25
C ASN A 236 -17.52 -6.88 -18.06
N GLY A 237 -18.31 -7.88 -17.69
CA GLY A 237 -17.78 -9.22 -17.47
C GLY A 237 -18.83 -10.30 -17.33
N VAL A 238 -18.35 -11.54 -17.19
CA VAL A 238 -19.18 -12.73 -17.00
C VAL A 238 -18.51 -13.66 -15.99
N LEU A 239 -19.30 -14.13 -15.01
CA LEU A 239 -18.93 -15.18 -14.08
C LEU A 239 -19.63 -16.48 -14.48
N LEU A 240 -18.86 -17.54 -14.62
CA LEU A 240 -19.30 -18.86 -15.06
C LEU A 240 -18.92 -19.92 -14.03
N VAL A 241 -19.89 -20.75 -13.67
CA VAL A 241 -19.69 -21.94 -12.83
C VAL A 241 -20.21 -23.14 -13.60
N ALA A 242 -19.42 -24.20 -13.70
CA ALA A 242 -19.74 -25.38 -14.49
C ALA A 242 -19.42 -26.66 -13.73
N GLU A 243 -20.14 -27.73 -14.10
CA GLU A 243 -19.81 -29.10 -13.69
C GLU A 243 -19.94 -29.31 -12.17
N PRO A 244 -21.18 -29.43 -11.63
CA PRO A 244 -21.36 -29.77 -10.21
C PRO A 244 -20.72 -31.13 -9.90
N MET A 245 -20.04 -31.25 -8.75
CA MET A 245 -19.45 -32.50 -8.29
C MET A 245 -20.54 -33.48 -7.83
N GLY A 246 -20.47 -34.70 -8.33
CA GLY A 246 -21.39 -35.81 -8.03
C GLY A 246 -22.43 -36.07 -9.13
N ASP A 247 -22.57 -37.34 -9.52
CA ASP A 247 -23.37 -37.82 -10.67
C ASP A 247 -24.90 -37.52 -10.61
N LEU A 248 -25.41 -36.95 -9.52
CA LEU A 248 -26.84 -36.74 -9.27
C LEU A 248 -27.24 -35.29 -8.94
N ARG A 249 -26.31 -34.33 -8.90
CA ARG A 249 -26.61 -32.93 -8.60
C ARG A 249 -26.74 -32.09 -9.87
N ASN A 250 -27.92 -31.49 -10.08
CA ASN A 250 -28.13 -30.46 -11.10
C ASN A 250 -28.19 -29.09 -10.42
N PHE A 251 -27.66 -28.07 -11.08
CA PHE A 251 -27.87 -26.68 -10.65
C PHE A 251 -29.36 -26.33 -10.71
N MET A 252 -29.88 -25.80 -9.61
CA MET A 252 -31.27 -25.40 -9.45
C MET A 252 -31.43 -23.90 -9.71
N PRO A 253 -32.64 -23.41 -10.03
CA PRO A 253 -32.90 -21.97 -10.16
C PRO A 253 -32.55 -21.15 -8.90
N GLN A 254 -32.51 -21.79 -7.73
CA GLN A 254 -32.09 -21.16 -6.49
C GLN A 254 -30.58 -20.92 -6.44
N ASP A 255 -29.78 -21.81 -7.02
CA ASP A 255 -28.32 -21.66 -7.11
C ASP A 255 -27.95 -20.48 -8.01
N LEU A 256 -28.73 -20.25 -9.07
CA LEU A 256 -28.56 -19.09 -9.94
C LEU A 256 -28.73 -17.76 -9.18
N ARG A 257 -29.74 -17.64 -8.31
CA ARG A 257 -29.94 -16.43 -7.48
C ARG A 257 -28.80 -16.19 -6.50
N ILE A 258 -28.21 -17.27 -5.99
CA ILE A 258 -27.05 -17.18 -5.10
C ILE A 258 -25.83 -16.70 -5.91
N LEU A 259 -25.64 -17.23 -7.13
CA LEU A 259 -24.55 -16.81 -8.01
C LEU A 259 -24.71 -15.35 -8.48
N GLU A 260 -25.93 -14.87 -8.70
CA GLU A 260 -26.25 -13.45 -8.96
C GLU A 260 -25.83 -12.54 -7.81
N THR A 261 -26.10 -12.97 -6.59
CA THR A 261 -25.71 -12.24 -5.38
C THR A 261 -24.19 -12.16 -5.27
N LEU A 262 -23.50 -13.29 -5.51
CA LEU A 262 -22.04 -13.32 -5.54
C LEU A 262 -21.46 -12.45 -6.66
N ALA A 263 -22.01 -12.49 -7.87
CA ALA A 263 -21.55 -11.68 -8.99
C ALA A 263 -21.71 -10.18 -8.71
N SER A 264 -22.80 -9.77 -8.07
CA SER A 264 -23.01 -8.39 -7.64
C SER A 264 -21.97 -7.97 -6.59
N GLN A 265 -21.63 -8.85 -5.66
CA GLN A 265 -20.62 -8.59 -4.64
C GLN A 265 -19.20 -8.52 -5.24
N VAL A 266 -18.88 -9.43 -6.15
CA VAL A 266 -17.62 -9.45 -6.90
C VAL A 266 -17.47 -8.19 -7.73
N THR A 267 -18.55 -7.71 -8.37
CA THR A 267 -18.57 -6.43 -9.10
C THR A 267 -18.06 -5.29 -8.22
N VAL A 268 -18.65 -5.10 -7.04
CA VAL A 268 -18.27 -4.02 -6.11
C VAL A 268 -16.82 -4.16 -5.65
N SER A 269 -16.38 -5.39 -5.36
CA SER A 269 -15.01 -5.63 -4.90
C SER A 269 -13.96 -5.38 -5.99
N LEU A 270 -14.25 -5.74 -7.24
CA LEU A 270 -13.37 -5.46 -8.37
C LEU A 270 -13.30 -3.95 -8.68
N GLU A 271 -14.40 -3.23 -8.53
CA GLU A 271 -14.44 -1.78 -8.68
C GLU A 271 -13.59 -1.08 -7.60
N ASN A 272 -13.74 -1.49 -6.34
CA ASN A 272 -12.91 -0.97 -5.24
C ASN A 272 -11.42 -1.22 -5.47
N ALA A 273 -11.04 -2.45 -5.87
CA ALA A 273 -9.64 -2.78 -6.15
C ALA A 273 -9.07 -1.92 -7.32
N ARG A 274 -9.88 -1.65 -8.35
CA ARG A 274 -9.48 -0.77 -9.46
C ARG A 274 -9.32 0.69 -9.04
N LEU A 275 -10.20 1.18 -8.15
CA LEU A 275 -10.11 2.53 -7.61
C LEU A 275 -8.87 2.70 -6.73
N GLU A 276 -8.55 1.73 -5.88
CA GLU A 276 -7.35 1.72 -5.05
C GLU A 276 -6.06 1.80 -5.88
N ASP A 277 -5.96 0.98 -6.94
CA ASP A 277 -4.79 0.99 -7.83
C ASP A 277 -4.64 2.33 -8.58
N SER A 278 -5.77 2.89 -9.05
CA SER A 278 -5.79 4.20 -9.71
C SER A 278 -5.36 5.33 -8.76
N LEU A 279 -5.83 5.31 -7.52
CA LEU A 279 -5.44 6.28 -6.49
C LEU A 279 -3.95 6.16 -6.14
N ALA A 280 -3.43 4.95 -6.01
CA ALA A 280 -2.01 4.71 -5.78
C ALA A 280 -1.15 5.28 -6.93
N GLN A 281 -1.56 5.08 -8.18
CA GLN A 281 -0.86 5.63 -9.35
C GLN A 281 -0.88 7.17 -9.37
N VAL A 282 -2.04 7.78 -9.14
CA VAL A 282 -2.18 9.25 -9.08
C VAL A 282 -1.31 9.83 -7.95
N THR A 283 -1.25 9.15 -6.80
CA THR A 283 -0.44 9.59 -5.66
C THR A 283 1.05 9.56 -6.00
N ARG A 284 1.55 8.46 -6.59
CA ARG A 284 2.95 8.38 -7.04
C ARG A 284 3.31 9.45 -8.07
N LEU A 285 2.43 9.70 -9.04
CA LEU A 285 2.63 10.76 -10.02
C LEU A 285 2.69 12.14 -9.37
N LYS A 286 1.85 12.37 -8.34
CA LYS A 286 1.87 13.61 -7.57
C LYS A 286 3.18 13.76 -6.80
N ASP A 287 3.65 12.71 -6.13
CA ASP A 287 4.91 12.72 -5.37
C ASP A 287 6.10 12.96 -6.31
N ASP A 288 6.17 12.27 -7.45
CA ASP A 288 7.20 12.48 -8.48
C ASP A 288 7.20 13.91 -9.04
N LEU A 289 6.01 14.52 -9.20
CA LEU A 289 5.88 15.91 -9.61
C LEU A 289 6.32 16.88 -8.51
N GLN A 290 6.03 16.59 -7.25
CA GLN A 290 6.48 17.41 -6.12
C GLN A 290 8.00 17.36 -5.98
N ASP A 291 8.63 16.19 -6.08
CA ASP A 291 10.09 16.04 -6.00
C ASP A 291 10.81 16.80 -7.13
N ARG A 292 10.25 16.76 -8.35
CA ARG A 292 10.75 17.55 -9.51
C ARG A 292 10.53 19.05 -9.37
N THR A 293 9.63 19.48 -8.49
CA THR A 293 9.34 20.90 -8.26
C THR A 293 10.26 21.52 -7.20
N LEU A 294 11.03 20.72 -6.47
CA LEU A 294 11.89 21.18 -5.35
C LEU A 294 13.39 21.10 -5.64
N HIS A 295 13.79 20.48 -6.75
CA HIS A 295 15.21 20.32 -7.13
C HIS A 295 15.49 20.94 -8.51
N ASP A 296 16.72 21.40 -8.72
CA ASP A 296 17.20 21.85 -10.02
C ASP A 296 17.54 20.64 -10.91
N VAL A 297 16.95 20.59 -12.11
CA VAL A 297 17.07 19.43 -13.00
C VAL A 297 18.51 19.22 -13.51
N LEU A 298 19.31 20.28 -13.59
CA LEU A 298 20.68 20.18 -14.10
C LEU A 298 21.66 19.71 -13.03
N THR A 299 21.63 20.31 -11.84
CA THR A 299 22.62 20.03 -10.79
C THR A 299 22.16 18.97 -9.80
N GLY A 300 20.86 18.71 -9.68
CA GLY A 300 20.27 17.83 -8.67
C GLY A 300 20.18 18.45 -7.28
N LEU A 301 20.65 19.69 -7.09
CA LEU A 301 20.56 20.43 -5.83
C LEU A 301 19.13 20.87 -5.55
N ALA A 302 18.88 21.35 -4.33
CA ALA A 302 17.65 22.07 -4.02
C ALA A 302 17.48 23.26 -4.98
N ASN A 303 16.25 23.60 -5.33
CA ASN A 303 15.97 24.80 -6.08
C ASN A 303 15.60 25.97 -5.16
N ARG A 304 15.31 27.12 -5.76
CA ARG A 304 14.90 28.33 -5.05
C ARG A 304 13.72 28.10 -4.09
N ALA A 305 12.69 27.37 -4.51
CA ALA A 305 11.50 27.16 -3.68
C ALA A 305 11.84 26.38 -2.40
N PHE A 306 12.60 25.29 -2.54
CA PHE A 306 13.01 24.47 -1.41
C PHE A 306 13.90 25.23 -0.41
N LEU A 307 14.83 26.05 -0.91
CA LEU A 307 15.65 26.90 -0.05
C LEU A 307 14.81 27.90 0.75
N TRP A 308 13.82 28.52 0.11
CA TRP A 308 12.91 29.49 0.76
C TRP A 308 12.09 28.83 1.86
N ASP A 309 11.56 27.63 1.62
CA ASP A 309 10.81 26.87 2.62
C ASP A 309 11.70 26.54 3.83
N ARG A 310 12.92 26.03 3.59
CA ARG A 310 13.89 25.71 4.65
C ARG A 310 14.34 26.94 5.44
N LEU A 311 14.59 28.06 4.76
CA LEU A 311 14.95 29.32 5.42
C LEU A 311 13.80 29.85 6.29
N THR A 312 12.57 29.72 5.83
CA THR A 312 11.37 30.08 6.60
C THR A 312 11.26 29.24 7.88
N GLU A 313 11.44 27.93 7.77
CA GLU A 313 11.47 27.04 8.94
C GLU A 313 12.60 27.41 9.92
N THR A 314 13.80 27.68 9.41
CA THR A 314 14.94 28.08 10.24
C THR A 314 14.67 29.39 10.98
N LEU A 315 14.08 30.40 10.33
CA LEU A 315 13.68 31.66 10.96
C LEU A 315 12.63 31.47 12.07
N GLU A 316 11.66 30.58 11.87
CA GLU A 316 10.69 30.25 12.92
C GLU A 316 11.34 29.58 14.14
N THR A 317 12.32 28.70 13.91
CA THR A 317 13.07 28.08 15.00
C THR A 317 14.05 29.03 15.68
N ALA A 318 14.63 30.00 14.97
CA ALA A 318 15.57 30.98 15.50
C ALA A 318 14.96 31.85 16.61
N LYS A 319 13.65 32.12 16.56
CA LYS A 319 12.89 32.85 17.61
C LYS A 319 12.97 32.19 18.99
N THR A 320 13.30 30.90 19.06
CA THR A 320 13.41 30.15 20.33
C THR A 320 14.81 30.20 20.96
N GLY A 321 15.79 30.82 20.29
CA GLY A 321 17.04 31.31 20.91
C GLY A 321 18.23 30.34 21.00
N ASP A 322 18.08 29.07 20.60
CA ASP A 322 19.12 28.06 20.89
C ASP A 322 20.19 27.89 19.80
N LYS A 323 20.02 28.41 18.57
CA LYS A 323 20.90 28.10 17.44
C LYS A 323 21.06 29.26 16.46
N GLN A 324 22.29 29.53 16.04
CA GLN A 324 22.60 30.51 14.99
C GLN A 324 22.60 29.81 13.62
N SER A 325 22.14 30.50 12.59
CA SER A 325 22.19 30.01 11.20
C SER A 325 22.69 31.13 10.29
N ALA A 326 23.20 30.78 9.11
CA ALA A 326 23.68 31.76 8.13
C ALA A 326 23.28 31.34 6.72
N VAL A 327 23.14 32.33 5.84
CA VAL A 327 22.95 32.13 4.41
C VAL A 327 24.17 32.64 3.67
N LEU A 328 24.69 31.80 2.77
CA LEU A 328 25.70 32.17 1.81
C LEU A 328 25.04 32.29 0.45
N VAL A 329 25.29 33.37 -0.27
CA VAL A 329 24.95 33.48 -1.70
C VAL A 329 26.24 33.57 -2.50
N LEU A 330 26.28 32.85 -3.61
CA LEU A 330 27.45 32.69 -4.46
C LEU A 330 27.05 32.90 -5.93
N ASP A 331 27.93 33.57 -6.66
CA ASP A 331 27.86 33.75 -8.11
C ASP A 331 29.22 33.33 -8.72
N ILE A 332 29.18 32.56 -9.81
CA ILE A 332 30.40 32.13 -10.53
C ILE A 332 30.92 33.32 -11.35
N ASP A 333 32.13 33.78 -11.01
CA ASP A 333 32.76 34.90 -11.69
C ASP A 333 33.02 34.58 -13.17
N ASP A 334 32.61 35.49 -14.06
CA ASP A 334 32.79 35.40 -15.52
C ASP A 334 32.19 34.14 -16.18
N PHE A 335 31.15 33.52 -15.59
CA PHE A 335 30.49 32.33 -16.15
C PHE A 335 30.00 32.53 -17.59
N LYS A 336 29.50 33.73 -17.92
CA LYS A 336 29.11 34.07 -19.30
C LYS A 336 30.27 33.92 -20.29
N THR A 337 31.48 34.32 -19.91
CA THR A 337 32.68 34.17 -20.74
C THR A 337 32.98 32.70 -21.03
N VAL A 338 32.77 31.81 -20.04
CA VAL A 338 32.91 30.36 -20.24
C VAL A 338 31.89 29.85 -21.26
N ASN A 339 30.61 30.25 -21.12
CA ASN A 339 29.56 29.88 -22.08
C ASN A 339 29.85 30.39 -23.49
N ASP A 340 30.28 31.63 -23.62
CA ASP A 340 30.53 32.27 -24.91
C ASP A 340 31.77 31.68 -25.60
N THR A 341 32.75 31.18 -24.83
CA THR A 341 34.02 30.63 -25.36
C THR A 341 33.96 29.12 -25.63
N LEU A 342 33.32 28.35 -24.74
CA LEU A 342 33.32 26.88 -24.76
C LEU A 342 31.94 26.26 -25.07
N GLY A 343 30.91 27.09 -25.15
CA GLY A 343 29.53 26.70 -25.41
C GLY A 343 28.74 26.30 -24.15
N HIS A 344 27.41 26.30 -24.27
CA HIS A 344 26.51 26.05 -23.14
C HIS A 344 26.68 24.66 -22.49
N VAL A 345 27.04 23.63 -23.27
CA VAL A 345 27.29 22.28 -22.73
C VAL A 345 28.48 22.28 -21.76
N ALA A 346 29.51 23.09 -22.04
CA ALA A 346 30.64 23.26 -21.14
C ALA A 346 30.24 24.04 -19.88
N GLY A 347 29.41 25.08 -20.02
CA GLY A 347 28.84 25.79 -18.87
C GLY A 347 28.00 24.88 -17.97
N ASP A 348 27.18 24.00 -18.55
CA ASP A 348 26.38 23.03 -17.81
C ASP A 348 27.26 22.05 -17.02
N GLN A 349 28.34 21.56 -17.61
CA GLN A 349 29.32 20.72 -16.93
C GLN A 349 30.04 21.46 -15.79
N LEU A 350 30.37 22.74 -16.00
CA LEU A 350 30.93 23.58 -14.95
C LEU A 350 29.96 23.75 -13.78
N LEU A 351 28.67 24.02 -14.06
CA LEU A 351 27.63 24.13 -13.03
C LEU A 351 27.48 22.84 -12.21
N ILE A 352 27.48 21.67 -12.88
CA ILE A 352 27.46 20.36 -12.22
C ILE A 352 28.73 20.17 -11.35
N GLY A 353 29.89 20.57 -11.85
CA GLY A 353 31.16 20.51 -11.11
C GLY A 353 31.14 21.38 -9.85
N VAL A 354 30.67 22.63 -9.99
CA VAL A 354 30.51 23.56 -8.87
C VAL A 354 29.55 22.99 -7.84
N ALA A 355 28.37 22.51 -8.26
CA ALA A 355 27.38 21.90 -7.37
C ALA A 355 27.98 20.79 -6.49
N ARG A 356 28.73 19.86 -7.10
CA ARG A 356 29.39 18.76 -6.38
C ARG A 356 30.43 19.26 -5.36
N ARG A 357 31.20 20.30 -5.71
CA ARG A 357 32.18 20.88 -4.79
C ARG A 357 31.50 21.60 -3.62
N LEU A 358 30.37 22.28 -3.88
CA LEU A 358 29.58 22.90 -2.83
C LEU A 358 29.04 21.86 -1.84
N GLU A 359 28.43 20.77 -2.33
CA GLU A 359 27.95 19.67 -1.48
C GLU A 359 29.08 19.05 -0.65
N ALA A 360 30.25 18.81 -1.26
CA ALA A 360 31.42 18.27 -0.55
C ALA A 360 31.98 19.22 0.52
N CYS A 361 31.75 20.54 0.37
CA CYS A 361 32.15 21.53 1.36
C CYS A 361 31.14 21.69 2.49
N CYS A 362 29.93 21.13 2.35
CA CYS A 362 28.81 21.30 3.28
C CYS A 362 28.54 20.02 4.08
N ARG A 363 27.83 20.16 5.19
CA ARG A 363 27.37 19.01 5.98
C ARG A 363 26.01 18.53 5.48
N PRO A 364 25.58 17.28 5.79
CA PRO A 364 24.27 16.78 5.39
C PRO A 364 23.09 17.60 5.91
N GLU A 365 23.25 18.32 7.02
CA GLU A 365 22.25 19.24 7.56
C GLU A 365 22.15 20.59 6.84
N ASP A 366 23.18 20.98 6.08
CA ASP A 366 23.20 22.22 5.32
C ASP A 366 22.39 22.03 4.03
N THR A 367 21.69 23.07 3.59
CA THR A 367 20.93 23.03 2.33
C THR A 367 21.68 23.79 1.25
N VAL A 368 22.18 23.08 0.24
CA VAL A 368 22.80 23.66 -0.95
C VAL A 368 21.76 23.75 -2.06
N ALA A 369 21.57 24.95 -2.61
CA ALA A 369 20.57 25.21 -3.62
C ALA A 369 21.13 26.00 -4.81
N ARG A 370 20.56 25.78 -5.99
CA ARG A 370 20.77 26.64 -7.17
C ARG A 370 19.58 27.57 -7.33
N LEU A 371 19.86 28.88 -7.37
CA LEU A 371 18.82 29.90 -7.49
C LEU A 371 18.39 30.12 -8.95
N GLY A 372 19.33 29.93 -9.87
CA GLY A 372 19.15 30.05 -11.31
C GLY A 372 20.43 30.52 -11.98
N GLY A 373 20.62 30.24 -13.27
CA GLY A 373 21.84 30.65 -13.98
C GLY A 373 23.11 30.12 -13.31
N ASP A 374 24.00 31.01 -12.91
CA ASP A 374 25.26 30.82 -12.19
C ASP A 374 25.18 31.11 -10.68
N GLU A 375 23.99 31.37 -10.15
CA GLU A 375 23.76 31.71 -8.74
C GLU A 375 23.41 30.47 -7.90
N PHE A 376 24.10 30.34 -6.78
CA PHE A 376 23.91 29.32 -5.77
C PHE A 376 23.69 29.96 -4.41
N ALA A 377 22.99 29.25 -3.53
CA ALA A 377 22.85 29.65 -2.14
C ALA A 377 22.94 28.46 -1.22
N ILE A 378 23.45 28.70 -0.01
CA ILE A 378 23.67 27.68 1.00
C ILE A 378 23.10 28.18 2.31
N LEU A 379 22.15 27.43 2.87
CA LEU A 379 21.69 27.63 4.23
C LEU A 379 22.51 26.74 5.16
N LEU A 380 23.31 27.37 6.01
CA LEU A 380 24.04 26.72 7.09
C LEU A 380 23.17 26.73 8.33
N ASP A 381 22.74 25.53 8.75
CA ASP A 381 21.85 25.36 9.90
C ASP A 381 22.67 25.00 11.14
N ARG A 382 22.32 25.58 12.30
CA ARG A 382 22.89 25.21 13.61
C ARG A 382 24.40 25.42 13.75
N LEU A 383 24.85 26.62 13.40
CA LEU A 383 26.19 27.10 13.68
C LEU A 383 26.45 27.18 15.18
N SER A 384 27.68 26.84 15.60
CA SER A 384 28.13 26.93 16.99
C SER A 384 28.70 28.31 17.31
N ALA A 385 29.26 28.98 16.30
CA ALA A 385 29.73 30.36 16.39
C ALA A 385 29.56 31.10 15.05
N PRO A 386 29.48 32.45 15.04
CA PRO A 386 29.41 33.22 13.79
C PRO A 386 30.61 33.00 12.86
N GLY A 387 31.78 32.68 13.42
CA GLY A 387 33.00 32.36 12.66
C GLY A 387 32.91 31.05 11.88
N ASP A 388 31.95 30.18 12.16
CA ASP A 388 31.77 28.94 11.42
C ASP A 388 31.31 29.24 9.98
N ALA A 389 30.43 30.22 9.79
CA ALA A 389 29.94 30.62 8.47
C ALA A 389 31.07 31.13 7.58
N THR A 390 31.99 31.93 8.13
CA THR A 390 33.15 32.44 7.38
C THR A 390 34.16 31.34 7.08
N ALA A 391 34.33 30.37 7.98
CA ALA A 391 35.17 29.19 7.72
C ALA A 391 34.61 28.33 6.57
N VAL A 392 33.28 28.16 6.49
CA VAL A 392 32.64 27.47 5.35
C VAL A 392 32.82 28.27 4.06
N ALA A 393 32.59 29.59 4.09
CA ALA A 393 32.77 30.45 2.92
C ALA A 393 34.22 30.41 2.39
N ALA A 394 35.21 30.46 3.28
CA ALA A 394 36.62 30.35 2.91
C ALA A 394 36.97 28.98 2.31
N ARG A 395 36.43 27.89 2.88
CA ARG A 395 36.60 26.53 2.36
C ARG A 395 36.00 26.40 0.95
N ILE A 396 34.82 26.94 0.72
CA ILE A 396 34.18 26.94 -0.60
C ILE A 396 35.02 27.73 -1.59
N ALA A 397 35.41 28.96 -1.24
CA ALA A 397 36.22 29.80 -2.12
C ALA A 397 37.52 29.12 -2.54
N GLU A 398 38.20 28.42 -1.62
CA GLU A 398 39.42 27.68 -1.93
C GLU A 398 39.15 26.44 -2.79
N SER A 399 38.12 25.65 -2.46
CA SER A 399 37.72 24.47 -3.24
C SER A 399 37.38 24.82 -4.69
N LEU A 400 36.74 25.97 -4.94
CA LEU A 400 36.37 26.39 -6.29
C LEU A 400 37.57 26.88 -7.12
N ARG A 401 38.70 27.25 -6.51
CA ARG A 401 39.92 27.66 -7.24
C ARG A 401 40.61 26.51 -7.96
N GLU A 402 40.38 25.27 -7.54
CA GLU A 402 40.93 24.11 -8.22
C GLU A 402 40.39 24.01 -9.66
N PRO A 403 41.18 23.65 -10.68
CA PRO A 403 40.69 23.54 -12.05
C PRO A 403 39.54 22.52 -12.18
N PHE A 404 38.53 22.83 -12.99
CA PHE A 404 37.45 21.92 -13.37
C PHE A 404 37.77 21.29 -14.72
N VAL A 405 37.62 19.96 -14.83
CA VAL A 405 37.73 19.28 -16.12
C VAL A 405 36.39 19.40 -16.85
N VAL A 406 36.32 20.27 -17.84
CA VAL A 406 35.12 20.56 -18.63
C VAL A 406 35.43 20.31 -20.11
N ALA A 407 34.66 19.45 -20.76
CA ALA A 407 34.89 19.03 -22.16
C ALA A 407 36.35 18.55 -22.44
N GLY A 408 37.02 17.98 -21.44
CA GLY A 408 38.40 17.51 -21.56
C GLY A 408 39.47 18.61 -21.46
N GLN A 409 39.09 19.82 -21.04
CA GLN A 409 39.99 20.95 -20.78
C GLN A 409 39.93 21.37 -19.31
N ASP A 410 41.05 21.86 -18.79
CA ASP A 410 41.11 22.43 -17.45
C ASP A 410 40.62 23.89 -17.46
N VAL A 411 39.50 24.14 -16.81
CA VAL A 411 38.87 25.46 -16.68
C VAL A 411 38.98 25.91 -15.23
N THR A 412 39.68 27.01 -14.97
CA THR A 412 39.67 27.65 -13.66
C THR A 412 38.45 28.55 -13.56
N ALA A 413 37.58 28.29 -12.58
CA ALA A 413 36.50 29.19 -12.22
C ALA A 413 36.78 29.81 -10.85
N GLN A 414 36.28 31.02 -10.65
CA GLN A 414 36.25 31.67 -9.34
C GLN A 414 34.81 31.96 -8.99
N ALA A 415 34.54 32.19 -7.71
CA ALA A 415 33.23 32.58 -7.28
C ALA A 415 33.32 33.65 -6.20
N SER A 416 32.39 34.59 -6.27
CA SER A 416 32.23 35.64 -5.28
C SER A 416 31.13 35.23 -4.31
N LEU A 417 31.37 35.36 -3.00
CA LEU A 417 30.43 34.92 -1.96
C LEU A 417 30.03 36.06 -1.03
N GLY A 418 28.75 36.09 -0.66
CA GLY A 418 28.21 36.93 0.40
C GLY A 418 27.70 36.07 1.54
N VAL A 419 28.02 36.47 2.78
CA VAL A 419 27.58 35.77 4.00
C VAL A 419 26.66 36.69 4.78
N ALA A 420 25.45 36.24 5.12
CA ALA A 420 24.55 36.93 6.04
C ALA A 420 24.12 36.01 7.18
N LEU A 421 24.14 36.52 8.41
CA LEU A 421 23.58 35.80 9.56
C LEU A 421 22.06 35.86 9.52
N VAL A 422 21.41 34.77 9.93
CA VAL A 422 19.96 34.68 10.09
C VAL A 422 19.61 35.26 11.46
N GLU A 423 18.89 36.37 11.46
CA GLU A 423 18.41 37.06 12.66
C GLU A 423 16.87 36.92 12.76
N ASP A 424 16.34 36.87 13.97
CA ASP A 424 14.93 36.59 14.27
C ASP A 424 13.94 37.68 13.79
N ASN A 425 14.44 38.89 13.54
CA ASN A 425 13.68 40.05 13.07
C ASN A 425 13.65 40.20 11.54
N LEU A 426 14.25 39.26 10.79
CA LEU A 426 14.35 39.32 9.34
C LEU A 426 13.37 38.37 8.65
N SER A 427 12.88 38.78 7.48
CA SER A 427 12.21 37.88 6.55
C SER A 427 13.22 37.09 5.72
N PRO A 428 12.84 35.93 5.13
CA PRO A 428 13.70 35.19 4.20
C PRO A 428 14.28 36.08 3.09
N GLU A 429 13.47 36.97 2.53
CA GLU A 429 13.87 37.92 1.48
C GLU A 429 14.93 38.89 1.98
N GLN A 430 14.82 39.38 3.21
CA GLN A 430 15.80 40.30 3.79
C GLN A 430 17.14 39.62 4.05
N VAL A 431 17.14 38.36 4.52
CA VAL A 431 18.37 37.58 4.72
C VAL A 431 19.09 37.35 3.40
N ILE A 432 18.37 36.87 2.37
CA ILE A 432 18.94 36.67 1.03
C ILE A 432 19.45 37.99 0.46
N HIS A 433 18.68 39.07 0.58
CA HIS A 433 19.09 40.37 0.09
C HIS A 433 20.38 40.88 0.75
N ARG A 434 20.54 40.67 2.06
CA ARG A 434 21.79 41.00 2.78
C ARG A 434 22.97 40.18 2.27
N ALA A 435 22.77 38.88 2.04
CA ALA A 435 23.80 38.01 1.46
C ALA A 435 24.18 38.46 0.04
N ASP A 436 23.20 38.78 -0.82
CA ASP A 436 23.43 39.31 -2.17
C ASP A 436 24.23 40.62 -2.15
N GLN A 437 23.89 41.56 -1.25
CA GLN A 437 24.63 42.81 -1.11
C GLN A 437 26.10 42.58 -0.72
N ALA A 438 26.35 41.61 0.17
CA ALA A 438 27.70 41.23 0.55
C ALA A 438 28.44 40.56 -0.61
N MET A 439 27.78 39.66 -1.35
CA MET A 439 28.33 38.99 -2.53
C MET A 439 28.72 40.00 -3.62
N TYR A 440 27.83 40.93 -3.93
CA TYR A 440 28.10 42.00 -4.89
C TYR A 440 29.30 42.86 -4.48
N THR A 441 29.44 43.12 -3.18
CA THR A 441 30.59 43.82 -2.61
C THR A 441 31.89 43.00 -2.79
N ALA A 442 31.85 41.69 -2.55
CA ALA A 442 32.98 40.79 -2.79
C ALA A 442 33.41 40.82 -4.26
N LYS A 443 32.44 40.69 -5.18
CA LYS A 443 32.66 40.66 -6.64
C LYS A 443 33.33 41.94 -7.16
N ASN A 444 32.91 43.10 -6.68
CA ASN A 444 33.49 44.38 -7.09
C ASN A 444 34.83 44.69 -6.44
N ARG A 445 35.12 44.12 -5.27
CA ARG A 445 36.39 44.32 -4.57
C ARG A 445 37.48 43.41 -5.14
N CYS A 446 37.22 42.11 -5.14
CA CYS A 446 38.17 41.08 -5.55
C CYS A 446 37.39 39.81 -5.88
N LYS A 447 37.36 39.44 -7.17
CA LYS A 447 36.80 38.15 -7.62
C LYS A 447 37.47 36.97 -6.90
N GLY A 448 36.73 35.88 -6.73
CA GLY A 448 37.21 34.71 -5.99
C GLY A 448 37.41 34.95 -4.48
N SER A 449 36.59 35.84 -3.89
CA SER A 449 36.61 36.16 -2.47
C SER A 449 35.22 36.11 -1.83
N TYR A 450 35.17 36.23 -0.50
CA TYR A 450 33.92 36.28 0.25
C TYR A 450 33.84 37.56 1.09
N GLN A 451 32.62 38.00 1.38
CA GLN A 451 32.35 39.16 2.24
C GLN A 451 31.20 38.84 3.20
N VAL A 452 31.37 39.18 4.48
CA VAL A 452 30.28 39.14 5.46
C VAL A 452 29.48 40.44 5.36
N PHE A 453 28.16 40.33 5.40
CA PHE A 453 27.26 41.45 5.44
C PHE A 453 27.49 42.27 6.71
N GLU A 454 27.71 43.56 6.53
CA GLU A 454 27.70 44.55 7.61
C GLU A 454 26.94 45.78 7.11
N GLU A 455 26.23 46.46 8.01
CA GLU A 455 25.56 47.71 7.65
C GLU A 455 26.58 48.77 7.18
N GLY A 456 26.23 49.52 6.13
CA GLY A 456 27.08 50.55 5.53
C GLY A 456 28.34 50.03 4.82
N ILE A 457 28.41 48.73 4.50
CA ILE A 457 29.61 48.16 3.88
C ILE A 457 29.86 48.72 2.47
N GLN A 458 28.80 48.99 1.69
CA GLN A 458 28.95 49.55 0.35
C GLN A 458 29.50 50.97 0.39
N GLU A 459 29.01 51.81 1.32
CA GLU A 459 29.51 53.17 1.53
C GLU A 459 31.00 53.14 1.89
N ARG A 460 31.40 52.27 2.84
CA ARG A 460 32.81 52.08 3.21
C ARG A 460 33.68 51.69 2.01
N TRP A 461 33.22 50.77 1.15
CA TRP A 461 34.01 50.39 -0.02
C TRP A 461 34.04 51.45 -1.12
N ARG A 462 32.98 52.26 -1.27
CA ARG A 462 33.01 53.43 -2.16
C ARG A 462 34.06 54.44 -1.68
N GLU A 463 34.10 54.73 -0.38
CA GLU A 463 35.13 55.61 0.21
C GLU A 463 36.55 55.08 -0.04
N VAL A 464 36.78 53.77 0.16
CA VAL A 464 38.08 53.14 -0.12
C VAL A 464 38.44 53.20 -1.61
N ALA A 465 37.47 53.03 -2.51
CA ALA A 465 37.69 53.12 -3.95
C ALA A 465 38.03 54.56 -4.38
N MET A 466 37.34 55.55 -3.83
CA MET A 466 37.65 56.98 -4.04
C MET A 466 39.05 57.29 -3.53
N LEU A 467 39.38 56.88 -2.30
CA LEU A 467 40.69 57.04 -1.70
C LEU A 467 41.81 56.41 -2.55
N ARG A 468 41.57 55.22 -3.13
CA ARG A 468 42.52 54.56 -4.05
C ARG A 468 42.75 55.38 -5.32
N SER A 469 41.68 55.87 -5.92
CA SER A 469 41.76 56.74 -7.10
C SER A 469 42.51 58.04 -6.78
N ASP A 470 42.16 58.65 -5.65
CA ASP A 470 42.77 59.91 -5.23
C ASP A 470 44.24 59.73 -4.85
N LEU A 471 44.61 58.61 -4.21
CA LEU A 471 46.00 58.30 -3.90
C LEU A 471 46.84 58.02 -5.16
N ALA A 472 46.28 57.31 -6.15
CA ALA A 472 46.95 57.13 -7.44
C ALA A 472 47.22 58.47 -8.12
N ARG A 473 46.23 59.37 -8.08
CA ARG A 473 46.36 60.74 -8.60
C ARG A 473 47.36 61.58 -7.80
N ALA A 474 47.40 61.43 -6.48
CA ALA A 474 48.33 62.12 -5.60
C ALA A 474 49.79 61.75 -5.89
N ILE A 475 50.05 60.49 -6.25
CA ILE A 475 51.36 60.03 -6.70
C ILE A 475 51.72 60.67 -8.06
N GLU A 476 50.79 60.69 -9.02
CA GLU A 476 51.01 61.32 -10.33
C GLU A 476 51.24 62.84 -10.23
N ARG A 477 50.72 63.48 -9.18
CA ARG A 477 50.76 64.93 -8.96
C ARG A 477 51.79 65.39 -7.92
N ASP A 478 52.61 64.49 -7.40
CA ASP A 478 53.59 64.77 -6.34
C ASP A 478 52.96 65.42 -5.07
N GLU A 479 51.72 65.07 -4.74
CA GLU A 479 50.98 65.59 -3.56
C GLU A 479 51.38 64.88 -2.24
N LEU A 480 52.23 63.84 -2.32
CA LEU A 480 52.78 63.13 -1.16
C LEU A 480 54.15 63.71 -0.78
N ILE A 481 54.24 64.37 0.38
CA ILE A 481 55.43 65.05 0.87
C ILE A 481 56.05 64.34 2.07
N LEU A 482 57.39 64.41 2.20
CA LEU A 482 58.10 63.86 3.35
C LEU A 482 58.32 64.92 4.43
N HIS A 483 57.90 64.60 5.65
CA HIS A 483 58.28 65.34 6.86
C HIS A 483 59.30 64.52 7.64
N TYR A 484 60.21 65.19 8.34
CA TYR A 484 61.19 64.54 9.21
C TYR A 484 60.92 64.93 10.66
N GLN A 485 60.66 63.93 11.50
CA GLN A 485 60.50 64.14 12.94
C GLN A 485 61.81 63.77 13.66
N PRO A 486 62.44 64.70 14.40
CA PRO A 486 63.70 64.42 15.09
C PRO A 486 63.48 63.48 16.28
N ILE A 487 64.40 62.54 16.43
CA ILE A 487 64.52 61.67 17.61
C ILE A 487 65.65 62.26 18.47
N VAL A 488 65.33 62.59 19.72
CA VAL A 488 66.26 63.27 20.63
C VAL A 488 66.72 62.34 21.75
N ASN A 489 67.99 62.45 22.12
CA ASN A 489 68.53 61.84 23.33
C ASN A 489 67.96 62.58 24.56
N MET A 490 67.32 61.85 25.48
CA MET A 490 66.66 62.45 26.64
C MET A 490 67.63 63.00 27.71
N GLU A 491 68.89 62.53 27.73
CA GLU A 491 69.91 63.00 28.69
C GLU A 491 70.66 64.22 28.16
N THR A 492 71.03 64.24 26.88
CA THR A 492 71.84 65.33 26.29
C THR A 492 71.02 66.37 25.54
N GLY A 493 69.81 66.02 25.10
CA GLY A 493 68.98 66.87 24.24
C GLY A 493 69.38 66.87 22.76
N ASP A 494 70.44 66.14 22.39
CA ASP A 494 70.94 66.10 21.01
C ASP A 494 70.04 65.24 20.11
N ILE A 495 69.93 65.64 18.84
CA ILE A 495 69.24 64.85 17.81
C ILE A 495 70.11 63.64 17.44
N THR A 496 69.61 62.43 17.65
CA THR A 496 70.31 61.17 17.33
C THR A 496 69.86 60.54 16.03
N GLY A 497 68.73 60.98 15.48
CA GLY A 497 68.19 60.51 14.21
C GLY A 497 66.92 61.26 13.81
N VAL A 498 66.34 60.86 12.68
CA VAL A 498 65.05 61.37 12.20
C VAL A 498 64.17 60.22 11.71
N GLU A 499 62.88 60.30 11.99
CA GLU A 499 61.85 59.45 11.38
C GLU A 499 61.25 60.17 10.17
N ALA A 500 61.22 59.50 9.02
CA ALA A 500 60.61 60.01 7.80
C ALA A 500 59.12 59.67 7.77
N LEU A 501 58.27 60.69 7.76
CA LEU A 501 56.81 60.57 7.78
C LEU A 501 56.24 61.12 6.49
N VAL A 502 55.62 60.25 5.69
CA VAL A 502 54.87 60.69 4.51
C VAL A 502 53.59 61.41 4.96
N ARG A 503 53.31 62.55 4.33
CA ARG A 503 52.10 63.35 4.49
C ARG A 503 51.48 63.55 3.11
N TRP A 504 50.15 63.59 3.06
CA TRP A 504 49.42 63.89 1.84
C TRP A 504 48.80 65.28 1.98
N ASP A 505 49.19 66.18 1.09
CA ASP A 505 48.55 67.51 0.96
C ASP A 505 47.26 67.36 0.14
N HIS A 506 46.21 66.87 0.80
CA HIS A 506 44.95 66.55 0.16
C HIS A 506 44.08 67.82 -0.05
N PRO A 507 43.63 68.12 -1.28
CA PRO A 507 42.82 69.30 -1.58
C PRO A 507 41.39 69.25 -1.01
#